data_AF-A0A419RNF7-F1
#
_entry.id   AF-A0A419RNF7-F1
#
_cell.length_a   1.000
_cell.length_b   1.000
_cell.length_c   1.000
_cell.angle_alpha   90.00
_cell.angle_beta   90.00
_cell.angle_gamma   90.00
#
_symmetry.space_group_name_H-M   'P 1'
#
loop_
_entity.id
_entity.type
_entity.pdbx_description
1 polymer ?
#
loop_
_entity_poly.entity_id
_entity_poly.type
_entity_poly.pdbx_seq_one_letter_code
_entity_poly.pdbx_strand_id
1 'polypeptide(L)'
;MTLDRRQILALAALAGGAGAFETASAEAHDAQGRMPPLPEDAPKIAMLVHPRMIALDLINPMTVFNILRSNIMLVGKTMEPAATDVRIPIGATHTFDQVPREVDVLFVPGGIMGTIAAMDDPETLTFLSDCGRRAKWVTSVCTGSLLLGAAGLLQGYRAASHWTVSDLLPKLGATKVDERVVIDRNRMTGGGATAGLDFGLTLAAKLVDEEAARRIQLILEYAPEPPFANGTPAQAGPERVATMRAGRPWMDAQALKAVEAAAERLGLPA
;
A
#
# COMPACT_ATOMS: atom_id res chain seq x y z
N MET A 1 12.90 45.97 33.41
CA MET A 1 13.57 44.70 33.04
C MET A 1 12.74 44.05 31.94
N THR A 2 13.15 44.22 30.69
CA THR A 2 12.50 43.65 29.51
C THR A 2 13.09 42.26 29.26
N LEU A 3 12.25 41.23 29.41
CA LEU A 3 12.65 39.83 29.20
C LEU A 3 12.79 39.54 27.69
N ASP A 4 13.88 38.89 27.31
CA ASP A 4 14.21 38.49 25.94
C ASP A 4 13.39 37.24 25.51
N ARG A 5 13.08 37.15 24.21
CA ARG A 5 12.34 36.05 23.55
C ARG A 5 12.90 34.66 23.88
N ARG A 6 14.19 34.53 24.18
CA ARG A 6 14.83 33.25 24.56
C ARG A 6 14.43 32.77 25.96
N GLN A 7 14.02 33.66 26.87
CA GLN A 7 13.57 33.29 28.22
C GLN A 7 12.08 32.88 28.24
N ILE A 8 11.28 33.33 27.27
CA ILE A 8 9.87 32.92 27.12
C ILE A 8 9.76 31.46 26.64
N LEU A 9 10.73 30.97 25.85
CA LEU A 9 10.73 29.59 25.34
C LEU A 9 11.17 28.53 26.37
N ALA A 10 11.79 28.93 27.48
CA ALA A 10 12.23 28.00 28.52
C ALA A 10 11.16 27.72 29.60
N LEU A 11 10.06 28.48 29.65
CA LEU A 11 8.96 28.27 30.61
C LEU A 11 7.78 27.45 30.07
N ALA A 12 7.79 27.07 28.79
CA ALA A 12 6.75 26.22 28.20
C ALA A 12 7.06 24.71 28.24
N ALA A 13 8.15 24.30 28.91
CA ALA A 13 8.62 22.91 28.93
C ALA A 13 8.15 22.06 30.12
N LEU A 14 7.31 22.58 31.02
CA LEU A 14 6.90 21.84 32.23
C LEU A 14 5.45 22.13 32.61
N ALA A 15 4.50 21.55 31.87
CA ALA A 15 3.18 21.19 32.40
C ALA A 15 2.41 20.30 31.42
N GLY A 16 2.37 18.99 31.72
CA GLY A 16 1.14 18.19 31.66
C GLY A 16 0.55 17.81 30.30
N GLY A 17 0.59 16.50 30.00
CA GLY A 17 -0.47 15.88 29.22
C GLY A 17 -0.07 15.12 27.95
N ALA A 18 0.97 14.28 28.00
CA ALA A 18 1.28 13.34 26.91
C ALA A 18 0.27 12.18 26.75
N GLY A 19 -0.94 12.30 27.32
CA GLY A 19 -1.98 11.25 27.28
C GLY A 19 -3.33 11.71 26.73
N ALA A 20 -3.44 12.94 26.21
CA ALA A 20 -4.73 13.51 25.77
C ALA A 20 -4.86 13.72 24.24
N PHE A 21 -3.79 13.47 23.47
CA PHE A 21 -3.81 13.63 22.01
C PHE A 21 -4.17 12.35 21.24
N GLU A 22 -4.17 11.19 21.90
CA GLU A 22 -4.29 9.89 21.23
C GLU A 22 -5.74 9.45 21.00
N THR A 23 -6.65 9.76 21.93
CA THR A 23 -8.08 9.41 21.79
C THR A 23 -8.90 10.51 21.12
N ALA A 24 -8.43 11.76 21.18
CA ALA A 24 -9.15 12.89 20.63
C ALA A 24 -9.16 12.95 19.10
N SER A 25 -8.18 12.37 18.39
CA SER A 25 -8.08 12.58 16.93
C SER A 25 -9.12 11.78 16.13
N ALA A 26 -9.50 10.58 16.57
CA ALA A 26 -10.51 9.76 15.93
C ALA A 26 -11.94 10.26 16.25
N GLU A 27 -12.20 10.69 17.49
CA GLU A 27 -13.52 11.22 17.90
C GLU A 27 -13.73 12.69 17.49
N ALA A 28 -12.68 13.51 17.46
CA ALA A 28 -12.81 14.93 17.12
C ALA A 28 -13.08 15.16 15.63
N HIS A 29 -12.61 14.29 14.74
CA HIS A 29 -12.93 14.42 13.30
C HIS A 29 -14.41 14.23 13.00
N ASP A 30 -15.12 13.53 13.89
CA ASP A 30 -16.53 13.26 13.76
C ASP A 30 -17.38 14.34 14.46
N ALA A 31 -16.84 15.18 15.34
CA ALA A 31 -17.67 16.04 16.21
C ALA A 31 -18.36 17.26 15.54
N GLN A 32 -18.09 17.58 14.26
CA GLN A 32 -18.64 18.77 13.58
C GLN A 32 -19.77 18.52 12.55
N GLY A 33 -20.37 17.34 12.53
CA GLY A 33 -21.72 17.15 11.99
C GLY A 33 -21.84 16.77 10.51
N ARG A 34 -21.83 15.49 10.14
CA ARG A 34 -21.22 14.26 10.65
C ARG A 34 -21.42 13.36 9.45
N MET A 35 -20.36 12.85 8.82
CA MET A 35 -20.56 11.79 7.85
C MET A 35 -21.44 10.71 8.50
N PRO A 36 -22.47 10.17 7.82
CA PRO A 36 -23.28 9.12 8.44
C PRO A 36 -22.36 7.99 8.94
N PRO A 37 -22.77 7.19 9.94
CA PRO A 37 -21.99 6.03 10.35
C PRO A 37 -21.74 5.11 9.14
N LEU A 38 -20.62 4.37 9.14
CA LEU A 38 -20.33 3.38 8.10
C LEU A 38 -21.52 2.41 7.98
N PRO A 39 -21.94 2.05 6.75
CA PRO A 39 -22.90 0.97 6.57
C PRO A 39 -22.46 -0.29 7.32
N GLU A 40 -23.42 -1.06 7.87
CA GLU A 40 -23.08 -2.29 8.61
C GLU A 40 -22.35 -3.31 7.74
N ASP A 41 -22.61 -3.30 6.44
CA ASP A 41 -22.00 -4.14 5.41
C ASP A 41 -20.81 -3.47 4.70
N ALA A 42 -20.29 -2.36 5.24
CA ALA A 42 -19.14 -1.67 4.67
C ALA A 42 -17.92 -2.62 4.54
N PRO A 43 -17.28 -2.70 3.36
CA PRO A 43 -16.12 -3.56 3.18
C PRO A 43 -15.00 -3.24 4.17
N LYS A 44 -14.47 -4.26 4.84
CA LYS A 44 -13.35 -4.18 5.79
C LYS A 44 -12.03 -4.34 5.05
N ILE A 45 -11.21 -3.30 5.03
CA ILE A 45 -9.99 -3.23 4.22
C ILE A 45 -8.78 -3.03 5.13
N ALA A 46 -7.92 -4.04 5.23
CA ALA A 46 -6.64 -3.95 5.92
C ALA A 46 -5.54 -3.52 4.94
N MET A 47 -5.04 -2.31 5.09
CA MET A 47 -3.99 -1.74 4.24
C MET A 47 -2.68 -1.66 5.01
N LEU A 48 -1.65 -2.39 4.56
CA LEU A 48 -0.35 -2.39 5.22
C LEU A 48 0.31 -1.01 5.16
N VAL A 49 0.79 -0.53 6.30
CA VAL A 49 1.68 0.63 6.45
C VAL A 49 3.06 0.13 6.84
N HIS A 50 4.07 0.44 6.04
CA HIS A 50 5.45 0.10 6.34
C HIS A 50 6.41 1.25 6.01
N PRO A 51 7.57 1.35 6.69
CA PRO A 51 8.56 2.37 6.39
C PRO A 51 8.99 2.34 4.92
N ARG A 52 9.25 3.52 4.36
CA ARG A 52 9.73 3.73 2.98
C ARG A 52 8.79 3.18 1.90
N MET A 53 7.50 3.00 2.22
CA MET A 53 6.46 2.78 1.20
C MET A 53 6.34 4.00 0.29
N ILE A 54 5.89 3.79 -0.96
CA ILE A 54 5.46 4.90 -1.81
C ILE A 54 4.12 5.40 -1.28
N ALA A 55 4.03 6.66 -0.84
CA ALA A 55 2.79 7.23 -0.30
C ALA A 55 1.64 7.06 -1.30
N LEU A 56 1.93 7.34 -2.58
CA LEU A 56 0.96 7.28 -3.66
C LEU A 56 0.36 5.87 -3.88
N ASP A 57 1.14 4.80 -3.64
CA ASP A 57 0.65 3.42 -3.77
C ASP A 57 -0.47 3.13 -2.76
N LEU A 58 -0.38 3.71 -1.56
CA LEU A 58 -1.39 3.58 -0.50
C LEU A 58 -2.56 4.53 -0.73
N ILE A 59 -2.26 5.81 -0.94
CA ILE A 59 -3.28 6.88 -0.97
C ILE A 59 -4.25 6.68 -2.13
N ASN A 60 -3.78 6.31 -3.33
CA ASN A 60 -4.62 6.14 -4.51
C ASN A 60 -5.84 5.22 -4.27
N PRO A 61 -5.65 3.94 -3.91
CA PRO A 61 -6.78 3.06 -3.63
C PRO A 61 -7.51 3.45 -2.35
N MET A 62 -6.81 3.97 -1.33
CA MET A 62 -7.45 4.43 -0.09
C MET A 62 -8.48 5.54 -0.35
N THR A 63 -8.20 6.46 -1.29
CA THR A 63 -9.15 7.49 -1.70
C THR A 63 -10.42 6.87 -2.29
N VAL A 64 -10.27 5.89 -3.18
CA VAL A 64 -11.42 5.17 -3.75
C VAL A 64 -12.23 4.46 -2.66
N PHE A 65 -11.56 3.74 -1.76
CA PHE A 65 -12.21 3.03 -0.65
C PHE A 65 -12.91 3.96 0.34
N ASN A 66 -12.34 5.15 0.58
CA ASN A 66 -12.97 6.13 1.45
C ASN A 66 -14.27 6.67 0.85
N ILE A 67 -14.28 6.97 -0.46
CA ILE A 67 -15.49 7.40 -1.17
C ILE A 67 -16.51 6.25 -1.27
N LEU A 68 -16.02 5.01 -1.39
CA LEU A 68 -16.84 3.79 -1.33
C LEU A 68 -17.47 3.56 0.06
N ARG A 69 -17.07 4.34 1.07
CA ARG A 69 -17.54 4.19 2.46
C ARG A 69 -17.13 2.86 3.08
N SER A 70 -15.92 2.39 2.76
CA SER A 70 -15.32 1.20 3.36
C SER A 70 -14.81 1.45 4.79
N ASN A 71 -14.74 0.40 5.59
CA ASN A 71 -14.02 0.40 6.88
C ASN A 71 -12.53 0.16 6.63
N ILE A 72 -11.73 1.24 6.64
CA ILE A 72 -10.30 1.22 6.33
C ILE A 72 -9.48 1.10 7.61
N MET A 73 -8.67 0.06 7.69
CA MET A 73 -7.69 -0.16 8.74
C MET A 73 -6.30 0.04 8.14
N LEU A 74 -5.58 1.06 8.61
CA LEU A 74 -4.16 1.23 8.30
C LEU A 74 -3.37 0.37 9.29
N VAL A 75 -2.74 -0.68 8.80
CA VAL A 75 -2.17 -1.72 9.66
C VAL A 75 -0.65 -1.66 9.64
N GLY A 76 -0.05 -1.40 10.81
CA GLY A 76 1.40 -1.41 10.99
C GLY A 76 1.85 -2.45 12.01
N LYS A 77 3.16 -2.71 12.06
CA LYS A 77 3.78 -3.47 13.15
C LYS A 77 3.65 -2.75 14.49
N THR A 78 3.76 -1.42 14.45
CA THR A 78 3.54 -0.51 15.58
C THR A 78 2.64 0.64 15.13
N MET A 79 2.15 1.42 16.09
CA MET A 79 1.41 2.67 15.83
C MET A 79 2.35 3.85 15.54
N GLU A 80 3.67 3.65 15.57
CA GLU A 80 4.62 4.70 15.24
C GLU A 80 4.48 5.10 13.76
N PRO A 81 4.41 6.41 13.45
CA PRO A 81 4.25 6.84 12.07
C PRO A 81 5.41 6.41 11.17
N ALA A 82 5.08 5.76 10.05
CA ALA A 82 6.06 5.31 9.08
C ALA A 82 6.35 6.41 8.06
N ALA A 83 7.63 6.80 7.92
CA ALA A 83 8.05 7.74 6.90
C ALA A 83 7.92 7.14 5.48
N THR A 84 7.22 7.85 4.60
CA THR A 84 7.06 7.48 3.17
C THR A 84 8.27 7.90 2.32
N ASP A 85 8.27 7.55 1.04
CA ASP A 85 9.25 8.00 0.03
C ASP A 85 9.36 9.53 -0.08
N VAL A 86 8.26 10.24 0.14
CA VAL A 86 8.19 11.71 0.18
C VAL A 86 8.37 12.31 1.58
N ARG A 87 8.79 11.50 2.56
CA ARG A 87 9.07 11.88 3.96
C ARG A 87 7.87 12.39 4.76
N ILE A 88 6.66 12.24 4.23
CA ILE A 88 5.42 12.49 4.98
C ILE A 88 5.14 11.23 5.81
N PRO A 89 5.08 11.33 7.15
CA PRO A 89 4.78 10.18 7.98
C PRO A 89 3.29 9.79 7.88
N ILE A 90 3.00 8.50 7.79
CA ILE A 90 1.64 7.96 7.85
C ILE A 90 1.55 7.04 9.08
N GLY A 91 0.61 7.35 9.97
CA GLY A 91 0.31 6.55 11.16
C GLY A 91 -0.53 5.32 10.82
N ALA A 92 -0.22 4.19 11.44
CA ALA A 92 -1.15 3.09 11.50
C ALA A 92 -2.34 3.46 12.41
N THR A 93 -3.51 2.89 12.13
CA THR A 93 -4.68 2.93 13.01
C THR A 93 -4.83 1.61 13.79
N HIS A 94 -4.19 0.54 13.32
CA HIS A 94 -4.23 -0.79 13.93
C HIS A 94 -2.82 -1.40 13.92
N THR A 95 -2.48 -2.15 14.97
CA THR A 95 -1.37 -3.12 14.95
C THR A 95 -1.82 -4.44 14.32
N PHE A 96 -0.89 -5.32 13.97
CA PHE A 96 -1.19 -6.61 13.33
C PHE A 96 -2.18 -7.48 14.12
N ASP A 97 -2.10 -7.48 15.45
CA ASP A 97 -2.97 -8.23 16.37
C ASP A 97 -4.35 -7.59 16.59
N GLN A 98 -4.52 -6.33 16.21
CA GLN A 98 -5.79 -5.61 16.29
C GLN A 98 -6.67 -5.82 15.05
N VAL A 99 -6.15 -6.43 13.99
CA VAL A 99 -6.92 -6.70 12.77
C VAL A 99 -7.93 -7.83 13.05
N PRO A 100 -9.24 -7.59 12.81
CA PRO A 100 -10.27 -8.59 13.07
C PRO A 100 -10.09 -9.82 12.18
N ARG A 101 -10.67 -10.96 12.60
CA ARG A 101 -10.61 -12.23 11.86
C ARG A 101 -11.33 -12.19 10.50
N GLU A 102 -12.28 -11.30 10.31
CA GLU A 102 -12.95 -11.13 9.02
C GLU A 102 -12.47 -9.85 8.35
N VAL A 103 -11.83 -10.01 7.19
CA VAL A 103 -11.34 -8.91 6.35
C VAL A 103 -11.78 -9.19 4.92
N ASP A 104 -12.35 -8.20 4.25
CA ASP A 104 -12.75 -8.33 2.85
C ASP A 104 -11.54 -8.17 1.93
N VAL A 105 -10.64 -7.25 2.26
CA VAL A 105 -9.46 -6.94 1.44
C VAL A 105 -8.21 -6.83 2.30
N LEU A 106 -7.20 -7.64 1.98
CA LEU A 106 -5.80 -7.36 2.35
C LEU A 106 -5.16 -6.55 1.22
N PHE A 107 -4.57 -5.41 1.53
CA PHE A 107 -3.89 -4.53 0.59
C PHE A 107 -2.45 -4.26 1.01
N VAL A 108 -1.51 -4.39 0.07
CA VAL A 108 -0.07 -4.16 0.29
C VAL A 108 0.46 -3.10 -0.70
N PRO A 109 0.91 -1.92 -0.23
CA PRO A 109 1.54 -0.93 -1.10
C PRO A 109 2.97 -1.36 -1.47
N GLY A 110 3.56 -0.68 -2.45
CA GLY A 110 4.96 -0.82 -2.80
C GLY A 110 5.86 0.21 -2.12
N GLY A 111 7.06 0.36 -2.69
CA GLY A 111 8.17 1.14 -2.13
C GLY A 111 9.39 0.25 -2.04
N ILE A 112 10.11 0.11 -3.16
CA ILE A 112 11.10 -0.95 -3.37
C ILE A 112 12.02 -1.25 -2.18
N MET A 113 12.61 -0.23 -1.54
CA MET A 113 13.48 -0.44 -0.36
C MET A 113 12.69 -0.79 0.90
N GLY A 114 11.47 -0.26 1.06
CA GLY A 114 10.55 -0.64 2.12
C GLY A 114 10.01 -2.07 1.95
N THR A 115 9.62 -2.44 0.73
CA THR A 115 9.22 -3.79 0.33
C THR A 115 10.34 -4.80 0.64
N ILE A 116 11.58 -4.50 0.24
CA ILE A 116 12.74 -5.36 0.55
C ILE A 116 12.90 -5.54 2.06
N ALA A 117 12.87 -4.45 2.84
CA ALA A 117 12.98 -4.55 4.30
C ALA A 117 11.83 -5.36 4.92
N ALA A 118 10.61 -5.19 4.42
CA ALA A 118 9.43 -5.94 4.87
C ALA A 118 9.49 -7.43 4.48
N MET A 119 10.16 -7.78 3.37
CA MET A 119 10.42 -9.17 3.00
C MET A 119 11.39 -9.87 3.95
N ASP A 120 12.16 -9.14 4.76
CA ASP A 120 13.06 -9.68 5.76
C ASP A 120 12.50 -9.58 7.20
N ASP A 121 11.29 -9.05 7.39
CA ASP A 121 10.62 -8.97 8.69
C ASP A 121 9.65 -10.15 8.89
N PRO A 122 9.99 -11.15 9.73
CA PRO A 122 9.17 -12.35 9.91
C PRO A 122 7.77 -12.04 10.46
N GLU A 123 7.63 -10.98 11.24
CA GLU A 123 6.35 -10.59 11.84
C GLU A 123 5.39 -10.06 10.78
N THR A 124 5.84 -9.15 9.90
CA THR A 124 5.07 -8.70 8.75
C THR A 124 4.69 -9.87 7.84
N LEU A 125 5.64 -10.76 7.51
CA LEU A 125 5.34 -11.93 6.67
C LEU A 125 4.30 -12.87 7.30
N THR A 126 4.38 -13.08 8.61
CA THR A 126 3.43 -13.91 9.35
C THR A 126 2.04 -13.29 9.32
N PHE A 127 1.93 -11.98 9.60
CA PHE A 127 0.67 -11.25 9.52
C PHE A 127 0.07 -11.32 8.11
N LEU A 128 0.86 -11.06 7.07
CA LEU A 128 0.39 -11.10 5.68
C LEU A 128 -0.10 -12.50 5.29
N SER A 129 0.66 -13.54 5.65
CA SER A 129 0.29 -14.92 5.37
C SER A 129 -1.02 -15.32 6.07
N ASP A 130 -1.18 -15.01 7.37
CA ASP A 130 -2.42 -15.25 8.10
C ASP A 130 -3.60 -14.48 7.49
N CYS A 131 -3.49 -13.16 7.41
CA CYS A 131 -4.55 -12.29 6.92
C CYS A 131 -4.95 -12.68 5.48
N GLY A 132 -3.96 -12.92 4.61
CA GLY A 132 -4.18 -13.29 3.22
C GLY A 132 -4.83 -14.65 3.01
N ARG A 133 -4.73 -15.60 3.96
CA ARG A 133 -5.44 -16.89 3.88
C ARG A 133 -6.94 -16.78 4.16
N ARG A 134 -7.37 -15.71 4.84
CA ARG A 134 -8.75 -15.50 5.29
C ARG A 134 -9.42 -14.30 4.64
N ALA A 135 -8.65 -13.41 3.98
CA ALA A 135 -9.19 -12.28 3.24
C ALA A 135 -9.97 -12.75 1.99
N LYS A 136 -11.10 -12.09 1.68
CA LYS A 136 -11.83 -12.37 0.43
C LYS A 136 -10.99 -11.99 -0.78
N TRP A 137 -10.27 -10.87 -0.72
CA TRP A 137 -9.33 -10.40 -1.74
C TRP A 137 -7.92 -10.21 -1.16
N VAL A 138 -6.91 -10.70 -1.88
CA VAL A 138 -5.48 -10.47 -1.58
C VAL A 138 -4.90 -9.58 -2.65
N THR A 139 -4.49 -8.38 -2.27
CA THR A 139 -4.25 -7.32 -3.24
C THR A 139 -2.99 -6.51 -2.97
N SER A 140 -2.43 -5.93 -4.04
CA SER A 140 -1.28 -5.05 -3.92
C SER A 140 -1.17 -4.10 -5.10
N VAL A 141 -0.32 -3.09 -4.94
CA VAL A 141 0.12 -2.18 -6.01
C VAL A 141 1.64 -2.16 -6.05
N CYS A 142 2.21 -1.94 -7.22
CA CYS A 142 3.63 -1.70 -7.43
C CYS A 142 4.48 -2.87 -6.91
N THR A 143 5.52 -2.61 -6.11
CA THR A 143 6.37 -3.67 -5.54
C THR A 143 5.70 -4.46 -4.43
N GLY A 144 4.50 -4.07 -3.97
CA GLY A 144 3.76 -4.81 -2.96
C GLY A 144 3.42 -6.25 -3.36
N SER A 145 3.33 -6.54 -4.66
CA SER A 145 3.17 -7.93 -5.14
C SER A 145 4.39 -8.81 -4.85
N LEU A 146 5.62 -8.26 -4.80
CA LEU A 146 6.78 -9.04 -4.37
C LEU A 146 6.68 -9.42 -2.89
N LEU A 147 6.17 -8.52 -2.05
CA LEU A 147 5.95 -8.81 -0.63
C LEU A 147 4.84 -9.84 -0.42
N LEU A 148 3.75 -9.77 -1.19
CA LEU A 148 2.74 -10.84 -1.22
C LEU A 148 3.34 -12.19 -1.66
N GLY A 149 4.20 -12.18 -2.70
CA GLY A 149 4.91 -13.37 -3.15
C GLY A 149 5.81 -13.95 -2.06
N ALA A 150 6.56 -13.10 -1.35
CA ALA A 150 7.42 -13.49 -0.24
C ALA A 150 6.65 -14.04 0.98
N ALA A 151 5.39 -13.64 1.16
CA ALA A 151 4.47 -14.21 2.15
C ALA A 151 3.79 -15.52 1.66
N GLY A 152 4.13 -16.02 0.48
CA GLY A 152 3.59 -17.24 -0.10
C GLY A 152 2.19 -17.09 -0.73
N LEU A 153 1.72 -15.86 -0.96
CA LEU A 153 0.33 -15.60 -1.36
C LEU A 153 0.09 -15.59 -2.87
N LEU A 154 1.14 -15.68 -3.70
CA LEU A 154 1.07 -15.58 -5.16
C LEU A 154 1.54 -16.84 -5.92
N GLN A 155 1.88 -17.93 -5.23
CA GLN A 155 2.29 -19.17 -5.87
C GLN A 155 1.17 -19.73 -6.77
N GLY A 156 1.44 -19.91 -8.06
CA GLY A 156 0.47 -20.36 -9.05
C GLY A 156 -0.58 -19.31 -9.45
N TYR A 157 -0.35 -18.03 -9.14
CA TYR A 157 -1.23 -16.93 -9.57
C TYR A 157 -0.57 -16.05 -10.64
N ARG A 158 -1.39 -15.46 -11.51
CA ARG A 158 -0.99 -14.36 -12.39
C ARG A 158 -0.89 -13.07 -11.56
N ALA A 159 0.16 -12.29 -11.76
CA ALA A 159 0.35 -11.02 -11.06
C ALA A 159 1.09 -9.97 -11.90
N ALA A 160 0.75 -8.71 -11.66
CA ALA A 160 1.50 -7.53 -12.08
C ALA A 160 2.38 -6.99 -10.93
N SER A 161 3.34 -6.15 -11.30
CA SER A 161 4.17 -5.39 -10.35
C SER A 161 4.66 -4.11 -11.02
N HIS A 162 5.52 -3.36 -10.33
CA HIS A 162 6.26 -2.27 -10.98
C HIS A 162 7.17 -2.83 -12.08
N TRP A 163 7.19 -2.17 -13.25
CA TRP A 163 7.91 -2.64 -14.45
C TRP A 163 9.40 -2.91 -14.22
N THR A 164 10.00 -2.22 -13.24
CA THR A 164 11.42 -2.40 -12.91
C THR A 164 11.75 -3.76 -12.31
N VAL A 165 10.79 -4.39 -11.61
CA VAL A 165 11.00 -5.61 -10.81
C VAL A 165 10.00 -6.72 -11.11
N SER A 166 9.03 -6.49 -12.01
CA SER A 166 8.01 -7.49 -12.38
C SER A 166 8.60 -8.82 -12.88
N ASP A 167 9.81 -8.80 -13.45
CA ASP A 167 10.54 -10.01 -13.90
C ASP A 167 11.00 -10.90 -12.73
N LEU A 168 10.90 -10.43 -11.47
CA LEU A 168 11.20 -11.21 -10.27
C LEU A 168 10.00 -12.02 -9.75
N LEU A 169 8.77 -11.75 -10.22
CA LEU A 169 7.57 -12.49 -9.80
C LEU A 169 7.66 -14.01 -10.01
N PRO A 170 8.22 -14.53 -11.12
CA PRO A 170 8.38 -15.97 -11.33
C PRO A 170 9.20 -16.68 -10.26
N LYS A 171 10.21 -16.01 -9.66
CA LYS A 171 11.01 -16.58 -8.57
C LYS A 171 10.19 -16.79 -7.28
N LEU A 172 9.05 -16.08 -7.15
CA LEU A 172 8.10 -16.23 -6.04
C LEU A 172 6.89 -17.11 -6.43
N GLY A 173 7.01 -17.87 -7.52
CA GLY A 173 5.98 -18.81 -8.00
C GLY A 173 4.80 -18.15 -8.72
N ALA A 174 4.85 -16.84 -8.97
CA ALA A 174 3.79 -16.12 -9.69
C ALA A 174 4.08 -16.04 -11.19
N THR A 175 3.06 -16.12 -12.03
CA THR A 175 3.19 -15.83 -13.46
C THR A 175 3.13 -14.31 -13.68
N LYS A 176 4.24 -13.72 -14.15
CA LYS A 176 4.28 -12.30 -14.51
C LYS A 176 3.28 -12.01 -15.64
N VAL A 177 2.51 -10.94 -15.50
CA VAL A 177 1.64 -10.39 -16.54
C VAL A 177 1.88 -8.89 -16.69
N ASP A 178 2.13 -8.44 -17.91
CA ASP A 178 2.37 -7.03 -18.26
C ASP A 178 1.05 -6.28 -18.53
N GLU A 179 0.15 -6.30 -17.55
CA GLU A 179 -1.11 -5.54 -17.56
C GLU A 179 -1.12 -4.52 -16.41
N ARG A 180 -1.88 -3.44 -16.55
CA ARG A 180 -1.95 -2.37 -15.54
C ARG A 180 -2.58 -2.85 -14.23
N VAL A 181 -3.60 -3.70 -14.35
CA VAL A 181 -4.31 -4.35 -13.25
C VAL A 181 -4.57 -5.80 -13.67
N VAL A 182 -4.12 -6.76 -12.86
CA VAL A 182 -4.28 -8.19 -13.11
C VAL A 182 -5.20 -8.77 -12.05
N ILE A 183 -6.22 -9.50 -12.49
CA ILE A 183 -7.11 -10.28 -11.63
C ILE A 183 -6.92 -11.76 -11.94
N ASP A 184 -6.62 -12.56 -10.91
CA ASP A 184 -6.61 -14.02 -10.98
C ASP A 184 -7.29 -14.59 -9.73
N ARG A 185 -8.49 -15.16 -9.94
CA ARG A 185 -9.39 -15.61 -8.86
C ARG A 185 -9.61 -14.46 -7.87
N ASN A 186 -9.07 -14.55 -6.67
CA ASN A 186 -9.18 -13.54 -5.63
C ASN A 186 -7.88 -12.76 -5.36
N ARG A 187 -6.88 -12.88 -6.26
CA ARG A 187 -5.70 -12.04 -6.27
C ARG A 187 -5.91 -10.90 -7.25
N MET A 188 -5.64 -9.68 -6.82
CA MET A 188 -5.71 -8.51 -7.67
C MET A 188 -4.48 -7.63 -7.46
N THR A 189 -3.68 -7.45 -8.50
CA THR A 189 -2.40 -6.75 -8.41
C THR A 189 -2.34 -5.63 -9.43
N GLY A 190 -1.95 -4.43 -8.98
CA GLY A 190 -1.72 -3.27 -9.82
C GLY A 190 -0.24 -3.10 -10.15
N GLY A 191 0.04 -2.52 -11.32
CA GLY A 191 1.38 -2.11 -11.73
C GLY A 191 1.93 -0.94 -10.90
N GLY A 192 2.78 -0.11 -11.49
CA GLY A 192 3.45 0.97 -10.76
C GLY A 192 2.54 2.14 -10.33
N ALA A 193 2.74 2.63 -9.10
CA ALA A 193 2.28 3.93 -8.60
C ALA A 193 0.81 4.29 -8.91
N THR A 194 0.59 4.97 -10.02
CA THR A 194 -0.74 5.47 -10.42
C THR A 194 -1.72 4.35 -10.75
N ALA A 195 -1.25 3.12 -10.98
CA ALA A 195 -2.12 1.96 -11.16
C ALA A 195 -3.07 1.74 -9.97
N GLY A 196 -2.73 2.25 -8.78
CA GLY A 196 -3.58 2.17 -7.59
C GLY A 196 -4.97 2.80 -7.74
N LEU A 197 -5.14 3.83 -8.58
CA LEU A 197 -6.45 4.44 -8.82
C LEU A 197 -7.35 3.52 -9.67
N ASP A 198 -6.84 3.03 -10.80
CA ASP A 198 -7.57 2.09 -11.66
C ASP A 198 -7.85 0.77 -10.95
N PHE A 199 -6.87 0.29 -10.17
CA PHE A 199 -7.03 -0.85 -9.28
C PHE A 199 -8.16 -0.61 -8.27
N GLY A 200 -8.17 0.55 -7.60
CA GLY A 200 -9.18 0.91 -6.61
C GLY A 200 -10.58 0.92 -7.23
N LEU A 201 -10.75 1.57 -8.38
CA LEU A 201 -12.03 1.63 -9.11
C LEU A 201 -12.50 0.24 -9.53
N THR A 202 -11.58 -0.57 -10.05
CA THR A 202 -11.89 -1.95 -10.46
C THR A 202 -12.29 -2.80 -9.27
N LEU A 203 -11.63 -2.66 -8.11
CA LEU A 203 -11.97 -3.41 -6.91
C LEU A 203 -13.29 -2.92 -6.30
N ALA A 204 -13.57 -1.61 -6.33
CA ALA A 204 -14.86 -1.07 -5.90
C ALA A 204 -16.04 -1.72 -6.66
N ALA A 205 -15.88 -1.93 -7.97
CA ALA A 205 -16.88 -2.63 -8.78
C ALA A 205 -17.08 -4.11 -8.39
N LYS A 206 -16.05 -4.75 -7.83
CA LYS A 206 -16.12 -6.14 -7.33
C LYS A 206 -16.65 -6.26 -5.92
N LEU A 207 -16.45 -5.22 -5.09
CA LEU A 207 -16.91 -5.19 -3.70
C LEU A 207 -18.38 -4.80 -3.59
N VAL A 208 -18.84 -3.87 -4.43
CA VAL A 208 -20.21 -3.34 -4.40
C VAL A 208 -20.88 -3.57 -5.76
N ASP A 209 -20.67 -2.67 -6.72
CA ASP A 209 -21.17 -2.78 -8.08
C ASP A 209 -20.49 -1.77 -9.02
N GLU A 210 -20.73 -1.94 -10.33
CA GLU A 210 -20.15 -1.06 -11.36
C GLU A 210 -20.60 0.40 -11.22
N GLU A 211 -21.83 0.64 -10.75
CA GLU A 211 -22.36 1.99 -10.59
C GLU A 211 -21.66 2.77 -9.46
N ALA A 212 -21.32 2.09 -8.36
CA ALA A 212 -20.48 2.65 -7.31
C ALA A 212 -19.12 3.07 -7.85
N ALA A 213 -18.47 2.23 -8.66
CA ALA A 213 -17.19 2.56 -9.28
C ALA A 213 -17.29 3.76 -10.23
N ARG A 214 -18.31 3.82 -11.10
CA ARG A 214 -18.55 4.95 -12.01
C ARG A 214 -18.82 6.25 -11.26
N ARG A 215 -19.63 6.20 -10.19
CA ARG A 215 -19.88 7.36 -9.33
C ARG A 215 -18.60 7.86 -8.67
N ILE A 216 -17.75 6.96 -8.16
CA ILE A 216 -16.46 7.34 -7.57
C ILE A 216 -15.55 7.96 -8.63
N GLN A 217 -15.50 7.39 -9.83
CA GLN A 217 -14.75 7.95 -10.95
C GLN A 217 -15.18 9.40 -11.26
N LEU A 218 -16.49 9.66 -11.27
CA LEU A 218 -17.04 11.01 -11.47
C LEU A 218 -16.72 11.96 -10.31
N ILE A 219 -16.85 11.52 -9.05
CA ILE A 219 -16.50 12.31 -7.86
C ILE A 219 -15.03 12.75 -7.89
N LEU A 220 -14.15 11.87 -8.35
CA LEU A 220 -12.72 12.15 -8.48
C LEU A 220 -12.37 12.98 -9.71
N GLU A 221 -13.32 13.23 -10.62
CA GLU A 221 -13.05 13.75 -11.95
C GLU A 221 -11.90 12.99 -12.62
N TYR A 222 -11.91 11.66 -12.47
CA TYR A 222 -10.81 10.81 -12.94
C TYR A 222 -10.89 10.61 -14.45
N ALA A 223 -10.44 11.64 -15.17
CA ALA A 223 -10.28 11.74 -16.61
C ALA A 223 -8.82 12.17 -16.91
N PRO A 224 -7.84 11.25 -16.79
CA PRO A 224 -6.44 11.62 -16.88
C PRO A 224 -6.04 12.07 -18.29
N GLU A 225 -5.37 13.23 -18.38
CA GLU A 225 -4.74 13.77 -19.60
C GLU A 225 -3.23 13.93 -19.40
N PRO A 226 -2.43 12.83 -19.44
CA PRO A 226 -1.00 12.94 -19.22
C PRO A 226 -0.31 13.81 -20.29
N PRO A 227 0.54 14.78 -19.90
CA PRO A 227 1.20 15.67 -20.86
C PRO A 227 2.28 14.98 -21.71
N PHE A 228 2.63 13.73 -21.40
CA PHE A 228 3.64 12.95 -22.11
C PHE A 228 3.21 11.48 -22.26
N ALA A 229 3.54 10.89 -23.40
CA ALA A 229 3.41 9.45 -23.63
C ALA A 229 4.66 8.70 -23.13
N ASN A 230 4.86 8.63 -21.81
CA ASN A 230 6.01 7.95 -21.17
C ASN A 230 5.60 7.07 -19.98
N GLY A 231 4.31 6.75 -19.84
CA GLY A 231 3.76 6.05 -18.68
C GLY A 231 4.09 4.56 -18.60
N THR A 232 4.59 3.97 -19.68
CA THR A 232 4.99 2.55 -19.77
C THR A 232 6.36 2.41 -20.44
N PRO A 233 7.09 1.30 -20.23
CA PRO A 233 8.34 1.04 -20.95
C PRO A 233 8.19 1.08 -22.48
N ALA A 234 7.06 0.58 -23.00
CA ALA A 234 6.77 0.59 -24.42
C ALA A 234 6.62 2.02 -24.98
N GLN A 235 5.92 2.89 -24.26
CA GLN A 235 5.76 4.29 -24.63
C GLN A 235 7.06 5.09 -24.48
N ALA A 236 7.83 4.82 -23.41
CA ALA A 236 9.08 5.52 -23.12
C ALA A 236 10.21 5.23 -24.11
N GLY A 237 10.18 4.07 -24.76
CA GLY A 237 11.20 3.62 -25.70
C GLY A 237 12.44 3.02 -25.01
N PRO A 238 13.20 2.17 -25.72
CA PRO A 238 14.28 1.37 -25.15
C PRO A 238 15.43 2.20 -24.57
N GLU A 239 15.76 3.34 -25.18
CA GLU A 239 16.85 4.21 -24.72
C GLU A 239 16.55 4.83 -23.34
N ARG A 240 15.33 5.32 -23.14
CA ARG A 240 14.91 5.91 -21.86
C ARG A 240 14.81 4.85 -20.78
N VAL A 241 14.27 3.67 -21.13
CA VAL A 241 14.23 2.51 -20.21
C VAL A 241 15.65 2.09 -19.81
N ALA A 242 16.59 2.01 -20.75
CA ALA A 242 17.98 1.68 -20.48
C ALA A 242 18.65 2.70 -19.57
N THR A 243 18.47 4.00 -19.85
CA THR A 243 18.96 5.10 -19.01
C THR A 243 18.44 4.99 -17.58
N MET A 244 17.13 4.74 -17.42
CA MET A 244 16.52 4.56 -16.10
C MET A 244 17.07 3.33 -15.36
N ARG A 245 17.31 2.22 -16.06
CA ARG A 245 17.89 1.00 -15.45
C ARG A 245 19.36 1.21 -15.06
N ALA A 246 20.15 1.92 -15.87
CA ALA A 246 21.55 2.21 -15.58
C ALA A 246 21.75 3.00 -14.27
N GLY A 247 20.75 3.80 -13.86
CA GLY A 247 20.79 4.55 -12.60
C GLY A 247 20.47 3.76 -11.33
N ARG A 248 20.15 2.46 -11.42
CA ARG A 248 19.66 1.67 -10.27
C ARG A 248 20.18 0.23 -10.11
N PRO A 249 21.39 -0.15 -10.57
CA PRO A 249 21.89 -1.52 -10.44
C PRO A 249 21.96 -2.00 -8.97
N TRP A 250 22.32 -1.11 -8.04
CA TRP A 250 22.34 -1.45 -6.61
C TRP A 250 20.95 -1.81 -6.08
N MET A 251 19.91 -1.06 -6.46
CA MET A 251 18.54 -1.35 -6.03
C MET A 251 18.03 -2.67 -6.61
N ASP A 252 18.38 -2.95 -7.87
CA ASP A 252 18.02 -4.21 -8.52
C ASP A 252 18.70 -5.42 -7.88
N ALA A 253 19.98 -5.30 -7.54
CA ALA A 253 20.71 -6.36 -6.84
C ALA A 253 20.09 -6.65 -5.46
N GLN A 254 19.69 -5.62 -4.71
CA GLN A 254 19.01 -5.80 -3.42
C GLN A 254 17.64 -6.46 -3.58
N ALA A 255 16.86 -6.05 -4.58
CA ALA A 255 15.55 -6.65 -4.86
C ALA A 255 15.69 -8.13 -5.24
N LEU A 256 16.64 -8.47 -6.11
CA LEU A 256 16.91 -9.85 -6.50
C LEU A 256 17.33 -10.69 -5.28
N LYS A 257 18.27 -10.20 -4.49
CA LYS A 257 18.75 -10.90 -3.28
C LYS A 257 17.60 -11.19 -2.30
N ALA A 258 16.73 -10.21 -2.04
CA ALA A 258 15.60 -10.38 -1.14
C ALA A 258 14.58 -11.39 -1.69
N VAL A 259 14.33 -11.37 -3.01
CA VAL A 259 13.45 -12.33 -3.68
C VAL A 259 14.02 -13.74 -3.62
N GLU A 260 15.32 -13.93 -3.83
CA GLU A 260 15.97 -15.23 -3.74
C GLU A 260 15.93 -15.79 -2.31
N ALA A 261 16.20 -14.96 -1.30
CA ALA A 261 16.05 -15.35 0.10
C ALA A 261 14.61 -15.74 0.45
N ALA A 262 13.62 -15.01 -0.08
CA ALA A 262 12.21 -15.35 0.11
C ALA A 262 11.82 -16.66 -0.60
N ALA A 263 12.30 -16.88 -1.82
CA ALA A 263 12.09 -18.11 -2.57
C ALA A 263 12.66 -19.32 -1.82
N GLU A 264 13.88 -19.21 -1.28
CA GLU A 264 14.51 -20.25 -0.46
C GLU A 264 13.67 -20.58 0.79
N ARG A 265 13.21 -19.56 1.53
CA ARG A 265 12.33 -19.76 2.70
C ARG A 265 11.02 -20.46 2.35
N LEU A 266 10.50 -20.25 1.14
CA LEU A 266 9.26 -20.86 0.64
C LEU A 266 9.49 -22.24 -0.02
N GLY A 267 10.74 -22.70 -0.14
CA GLY A 267 11.08 -23.95 -0.82
C GLY A 267 10.82 -23.93 -2.32
N LEU A 268 10.88 -22.74 -2.94
CA LEU A 268 10.71 -22.57 -4.38
C LEU A 268 12.03 -22.84 -5.14
N PRO A 269 11.98 -23.35 -6.38
CA PRO A 269 13.17 -23.55 -7.19
C PRO A 269 13.84 -22.20 -7.54
N ALA A 270 15.17 -22.22 -7.65
CA ALA A 270 16.01 -21.05 -7.92
C ALA A 270 15.84 -20.48 -9.34
#